data_AF-A0A7Y5QMF1-F1
#
_entry.id   AF-A0A7Y5QMF1-F1
#
_cell.length_a   1.000
_cell.length_b   1.000
_cell.length_c   1.000
_cell.angle_alpha   90.00
_cell.angle_beta   90.00
_cell.angle_gamma   90.00
#
_symmetry.space_group_name_H-M   'P 1'
#
loop_
_entity.id
_entity.type
_entity.pdbx_description
1 polymer ?
#
loop_
_entity_poly.entity_id
_entity_poly.type
_entity_poly.pdbx_seq_one_letter_code
_entity_poly.pdbx_strand_id
1 'polypeptide(L)' 'MGKGDKRTRRGKIRRSTYGKHRKRKPATKKKAKAAAAD' A
#
# COMPACT_ATOMS: atom_id res chain seq x y z
N MET A 1 9.69 14.60 12.23
CA MET A 1 8.53 14.88 11.35
C MET A 1 7.26 14.21 11.88
N GLY A 2 6.26 15.01 12.29
CA GLY A 2 5.05 14.54 12.99
C GLY A 2 3.89 14.12 12.08
N LYS A 3 2.72 13.86 12.67
CA LYS A 3 1.51 13.45 11.94
C LYS A 3 0.93 14.55 11.02
N GLY A 4 1.35 15.81 11.20
CA GLY A 4 0.96 16.93 10.35
C GLY A 4 1.68 16.96 9.00
N ASP A 5 2.89 16.38 8.91
CA ASP A 5 3.71 16.47 7.70
C ASP A 5 3.15 15.58 6.57
N LYS A 6 2.83 16.17 5.43
CA LYS A 6 2.20 15.47 4.31
C LYS A 6 3.12 14.49 3.57
N ARG A 7 4.42 14.68 3.69
CA ARG A 7 5.44 13.90 2.96
C ARG A 7 5.72 12.56 3.64
N THR A 8 5.55 12.48 4.95
CA THR A 8 5.86 11.25 5.71
C THR A 8 4.78 10.18 5.66
N ARG A 9 5.18 8.94 6.00
CA ARG A 9 4.25 7.81 6.21
C ARG A 9 3.19 8.14 7.27
N ARG A 10 3.58 8.74 8.41
CA ARG A 10 2.67 9.09 9.51
C ARG A 10 1.59 10.08 9.09
N GLY A 11 1.94 11.12 8.32
CA GLY A 11 0.94 12.06 7.82
C GLY A 11 0.05 11.50 6.71
N LYS A 12 0.57 10.60 5.87
CA LYS A 12 -0.26 9.86 4.90
C LYS A 12 -1.25 8.91 5.57
N ILE A 13 -0.88 8.30 6.70
CA ILE A 13 -1.80 7.51 7.53
C ILE A 13 -2.89 8.40 8.12
N ARG A 14 -2.53 9.54 8.74
CA ARG A 14 -3.51 10.46 9.37
C ARG A 14 -4.56 10.95 8.37
N ARG A 15 -4.17 11.26 7.14
CA ARG A 15 -5.09 11.76 6.10
C ARG A 15 -5.73 10.65 5.27
N SER A 16 -5.49 9.38 5.60
CA SER A 16 -6.01 8.24 4.86
C SER A 16 -5.62 8.22 3.36
N THR A 17 -4.54 8.89 2.95
CA THR A 17 -4.07 8.92 1.55
C THR A 17 -2.88 8.00 1.29
N TYR A 18 -2.66 7.59 0.03
CA TYR A 18 -1.53 6.78 -0.41
C TYR A 18 -0.44 7.63 -1.09
N GLY A 19 0.72 7.03 -1.36
CA GLY A 19 1.80 7.65 -2.14
C GLY A 19 3.15 7.01 -1.85
N LYS A 20 4.25 7.65 -2.27
CA LYS A 20 5.63 7.11 -2.15
C LYS A 20 5.93 6.44 -0.80
N HIS A 21 5.57 7.10 0.30
CA HIS A 21 5.84 6.64 1.67
C HIS A 21 4.71 5.83 2.34
N ARG A 22 3.55 5.68 1.69
CA ARG A 22 2.45 4.79 2.10
C ARG A 22 1.89 4.13 0.85
N LYS A 23 2.58 3.10 0.38
CA LYS A 23 2.20 2.34 -0.82
C LYS A 23 0.92 1.53 -0.52
N ARG A 24 0.10 1.33 -1.54
CA ARG A 24 -0.93 0.28 -1.49
C ARG A 24 -0.23 -1.06 -1.50
N LYS A 25 -0.75 -2.03 -0.74
CA LYS A 25 -0.32 -3.41 -0.95
C LYS A 25 -0.62 -3.73 -2.42
N PRO A 26 0.37 -4.19 -3.21
CA PRO A 26 0.06 -4.66 -4.55
C PRO A 26 -0.95 -5.81 -4.42
N ALA A 27 -1.89 -5.89 -5.34
CA ALA A 27 -2.82 -7.01 -5.42
C ALA A 27 -2.06 -8.26 -5.89
N THR A 28 -1.09 -8.74 -5.10
CA THR A 28 -0.36 -9.94 -5.44
C THR A 28 -1.21 -11.15 -5.11
N LYS A 29 -1.68 -11.76 -6.20
CA LYS A 29 -1.81 -13.21 -6.40
C LYS A 29 -3.01 -13.91 -5.75
N LYS A 30 -4.21 -13.59 -6.24
CA LYS A 30 -5.29 -14.61 -6.40
C LYS A 30 -5.23 -15.30 -7.77
N LYS A 31 -4.06 -15.30 -8.43
CA LYS A 31 -3.78 -15.96 -9.72
C LYS A 31 -2.50 -16.83 -9.68
N ALA A 32 -2.18 -17.42 -8.53
CA ALA A 32 -1.11 -18.41 -8.41
C ALA A 32 -1.63 -19.84 -8.14
N LYS A 33 -2.95 -20.07 -8.31
CA LYS A 33 -3.58 -21.39 -8.11
C LYS A 33 -4.58 -21.73 -9.23
N ALA A 34 -4.26 -21.37 -10.47
CA ALA A 34 -5.07 -21.70 -11.65
C ALA A 34 -4.22 -22.05 -12.89
N ALA A 35 -2.94 -22.37 -12.68
CA ALA A 35 -2.01 -22.79 -13.75
C ALA A 35 -1.25 -24.07 -13.34
N ALA A 36 -1.91 -24.94 -12.57
CA ALA A 36 -1.36 -26.22 -12.09
C ALA A 36 -2.48 -27.26 -11.84
N ALA A 37 -3.37 -27.40 -12.82
CA ALA A 37 -4.29 -28.52 -13.04
C ALA A 37 -4.61 -28.42 -14.54
N ASP A 38 -3.80 -29.07 -15.38
CA ASP A 38 -4.11 -30.37 -16.01
C ASP A 38 -5.42 -30.29 -16.81
#